data_AF-A0AAD6DCJ3-F1
#
_entry.id   AF-A0AAD6DCJ3-F1
#
_cell.length_a   1.000
_cell.length_b   1.000
_cell.length_c   1.000
_cell.angle_alpha   90.00
_cell.angle_beta   90.00
_cell.angle_gamma   90.00
#
_symmetry.space_group_name_H-M   'P 1'
#
loop_
_entity.id
_entity.type
_entity.pdbx_description
1 polymer ?
#
loop_
_entity_poly.entity_id
_entity_poly.type
_entity_poly.pdbx_seq_one_letter_code
_entity_poly.pdbx_strand_id
1 'polypeptide(L)'
;MGQGGAMAIEDAVSIATLLPLGTKMQDVRARLAMYNHSRRPRVDMVLHYTRLNGRREDDEKNIRITPAERIDFMKICISHNELKTSQELLDRCNIHSS
;
A
#
# COMPACT_ATOMS: atom_id res chain seq x y z
N MET A 1 12.10 10.81 -2.16
CA MET A 1 11.24 9.76 -2.75
C MET A 1 9.77 10.17 -2.87
N GLY A 2 9.23 11.07 -2.04
CA GLY A 2 7.83 11.54 -2.20
C GLY A 2 6.73 10.50 -1.93
N GLN A 3 7.11 9.28 -1.55
CA GLN A 3 6.20 8.14 -1.45
C GLN A 3 5.17 8.29 -0.32
N GLY A 4 5.42 9.10 0.71
CA GLY A 4 4.41 9.35 1.75
C GLY A 4 3.10 9.92 1.19
N GLY A 5 3.19 10.87 0.25
CA GLY A 5 2.01 11.43 -0.43
C GLY A 5 1.36 10.43 -1.39
N ALA A 6 2.16 9.68 -2.15
CA ALA A 6 1.65 8.63 -3.04
C ALA A 6 0.87 7.56 -2.27
N MET A 7 1.39 7.13 -1.12
CA MET A 7 0.73 6.16 -0.24
C MET A 7 -0.61 6.67 0.30
N ALA A 8 -0.71 7.97 0.66
CA ALA A 8 -1.96 8.56 1.09
C ALA A 8 -3.03 8.57 -0.01
N ILE A 9 -2.63 8.81 -1.26
CA ILE A 9 -3.53 8.73 -2.42
C ILE A 9 -4.00 7.29 -2.64
N GLU A 10 -3.08 6.32 -2.59
CA GLU A 10 -3.44 4.91 -2.69
C GLU A 10 -4.41 4.50 -1.57
N ASP A 11 -4.17 4.93 -0.32
CA ASP A 11 -5.07 4.62 0.80
C ASP A 11 -6.46 5.22 0.60
N ALA A 12 -6.56 6.44 0.06
CA ALA A 12 -7.84 7.06 -0.29
C ALA A 12 -8.59 6.26 -1.37
N VAL A 13 -7.88 5.79 -2.41
CA VAL A 13 -8.44 4.92 -3.45
C VAL A 13 -8.94 3.61 -2.85
N SER A 14 -8.14 2.94 -2.02
CA SER A 14 -8.51 1.67 -1.39
C SER A 14 -9.75 1.81 -0.51
N ILE A 15 -9.80 2.84 0.34
CA ILE A 15 -10.96 3.13 1.20
C ILE A 15 -12.20 3.39 0.34
N ALA A 16 -12.12 4.22 -0.70
CA ALA A 16 -13.25 4.53 -1.56
C ALA A 16 -13.78 3.29 -2.30
N THR A 17 -12.89 2.38 -2.72
CA THR A 17 -13.27 1.12 -3.37
C THR A 17 -13.90 0.14 -2.39
N LEU A 18 -13.36 -0.01 -1.18
CA LEU A 18 -13.82 -1.00 -0.21
C LEU A 18 -15.03 -0.53 0.63
N LEU A 19 -15.24 0.78 0.74
CA LEU A 19 -16.37 1.42 1.41
C LEU A 19 -17.18 2.28 0.42
N PRO A 20 -17.77 1.70 -0.63
CA PRO A 20 -18.56 2.46 -1.59
C PRO A 20 -19.80 3.06 -0.93
N LEU A 21 -20.34 4.10 -1.55
CA LEU A 21 -21.61 4.69 -1.15
C LEU A 21 -22.70 3.61 -1.07
N GLY A 22 -23.44 3.58 0.05
CA GLY A 22 -24.45 2.55 0.32
C GLY A 22 -23.95 1.32 1.08
N THR A 23 -22.67 1.28 1.49
CA THR A 23 -22.18 0.27 2.45
C THR A 23 -23.03 0.28 3.72
N LYS A 24 -23.56 -0.88 4.12
CA LYS A 24 -24.39 -1.00 5.33
C LYS A 24 -23.53 -0.79 6.58
N MET A 25 -24.12 -0.18 7.61
CA MET A 25 -23.43 0.10 8.87
C MET A 25 -22.78 -1.14 9.50
N GLN A 26 -23.43 -2.31 9.42
CA GLN A 26 -22.87 -3.57 9.94
C GLN A 26 -21.60 -4.03 9.20
N ASP A 27 -21.44 -3.66 7.92
CA ASP A 27 -20.35 -4.11 7.07
C ASP A 27 -19.12 -3.20 7.19
N VAL A 28 -19.28 -1.97 7.66
CA VAL A 28 -18.21 -0.96 7.75
C VAL A 28 -16.98 -1.50 8.49
N ARG A 29 -17.17 -2.17 9.62
CA ARG A 29 -16.05 -2.74 10.39
C ARG A 29 -15.29 -3.78 9.59
N ALA A 30 -15.98 -4.68 8.90
CA ALA A 30 -15.36 -5.71 8.08
C ALA A 30 -14.60 -5.11 6.89
N ARG A 31 -15.17 -4.09 6.24
CA ARG A 31 -14.50 -3.36 5.14
C ARG A 31 -13.26 -2.60 5.59
N LEU A 32 -13.29 -1.95 6.76
CA LEU A 32 -12.10 -1.30 7.34
C LEU A 32 -11.00 -2.30 7.74
N ALA A 33 -11.38 -3.47 8.25
CA ALA A 33 -10.44 -4.55 8.53
C ALA A 33 -9.79 -5.06 7.23
N MET A 34 -10.58 -5.20 6.16
CA MET A 34 -10.10 -5.58 4.83
C MET A 34 -9.08 -4.57 4.28
N TYR A 35 -9.39 -3.27 4.36
CA TYR A 35 -8.46 -2.19 4.00
C TYR A 35 -7.14 -2.30 4.78
N ASN A 36 -7.22 -2.40 6.11
CA ASN A 36 -6.02 -2.43 6.95
C ASN A 36 -5.16 -3.66 6.60
N HIS A 37 -5.78 -4.84 6.47
CA HIS A 37 -5.06 -6.07 6.16
C HIS A 37 -4.40 -6.04 4.77
N SER A 38 -5.05 -5.47 3.75
CA SER A 38 -4.50 -5.41 2.39
C SER A 38 -3.39 -4.35 2.24
N ARG A 39 -3.52 -3.21 2.93
CA ARG A 39 -2.60 -2.07 2.75
C ARG A 39 -1.37 -2.12 3.63
N ARG A 40 -1.47 -2.73 4.82
CA ARG A 40 -0.37 -2.77 5.80
C ARG A 40 0.95 -3.30 5.22
N PRO A 41 0.99 -4.43 4.49
CA PRO A 41 2.26 -4.96 3.97
C PRO A 41 2.95 -4.00 2.99
N ARG A 42 2.17 -3.31 2.15
CA ARG A 42 2.72 -2.35 1.19
C ARG A 42 3.25 -1.09 1.87
N VAL A 43 2.52 -0.55 2.85
CA VAL A 43 2.98 0.58 3.68
C VAL A 43 4.28 0.24 4.38
N ASP A 44 4.35 -0.94 5.01
CA ASP A 44 5.54 -1.37 5.74
C ASP A 44 6.75 -1.53 4.80
N MET A 45 6.54 -2.12 3.62
CA MET A 45 7.58 -2.23 2.58
C MET A 45 8.07 -0.86 2.11
N VAL A 46 7.16 0.04 1.73
CA VAL A 46 7.53 1.36 1.19
C VAL A 46 8.24 2.21 2.25
N LEU A 47 7.78 2.14 3.49
CA LEU A 47 8.39 2.83 4.62
C LEU A 47 9.79 2.28 4.93
N HIS A 48 9.96 0.96 4.88
CA HIS A 48 11.26 0.31 5.04
C HIS A 48 12.29 0.84 4.01
N TYR A 49 11.96 0.80 2.72
CA TYR A 49 12.86 1.26 1.66
C TYR A 49 13.08 2.78 1.69
N THR A 50 12.06 3.56 2.06
CA THR A 50 12.21 5.02 2.24
C THR A 50 13.22 5.32 3.34
N ARG A 51 13.21 4.57 4.45
CA ARG A 51 14.20 4.68 5.53
C ARG A 51 15.60 4.30 5.06
N LEU A 52 15.74 3.18 4.32
CA LEU A 52 17.04 2.76 3.77
C LEU A 52 17.66 3.83 2.87
N ASN A 53 16.85 4.51 2.05
CA ASN A 53 17.32 5.57 1.17
C ASN A 53 17.61 6.91 1.86
N GLY A 54 17.08 7.12 3.07
CA GLY A 54 17.28 8.35 3.84
C GLY A 54 18.54 8.34 4.73
N ARG A 55 19.29 7.23 4.80
CA ARG A 55 20.46 7.11 5.67
C ARG A 55 21.70 7.84 5.11
N ARG A 56 22.46 8.48 6.01
CA ARG A 56 23.63 9.32 5.68
C ARG A 56 24.84 8.48 5.24
N GLU A 57 25.85 9.17 4.68
CA GLU A 57 27.06 8.58 4.07
C GLU A 57 28.13 8.16 5.07
N ASP A 58 28.10 8.72 6.27
CA ASP A 58 29.13 8.61 7.32
C ASP A 58 28.97 7.42 8.27
N ASP A 59 27.89 6.64 8.12
CA ASP A 59 27.64 5.45 8.95
C ASP A 59 28.31 4.21 8.34
N GLU A 60 29.51 3.86 8.83
CA GLU A 60 30.28 2.67 8.40
C GLU A 60 29.55 1.32 8.55
N LYS A 61 28.43 1.28 9.29
CA LYS A 61 27.60 0.08 9.52
C LYS A 61 26.40 -0.06 8.58
N ASN A 62 26.24 0.83 7.59
CA ASN A 62 25.00 0.89 6.81
C ASN A 62 24.98 0.00 5.56
N ILE A 63 24.04 -0.95 5.53
CA ILE A 63 23.56 -1.58 4.30
C ILE A 63 22.73 -0.53 3.56
N ARG A 64 23.36 0.17 2.61
CA ARG A 64 22.65 1.02 1.65
C ARG A 64 22.07 0.16 0.54
N ILE A 65 20.87 0.52 0.09
CA ILE A 65 20.34 0.02 -1.17
C ILE A 65 21.17 0.58 -2.33
N THR A 66 21.68 -0.32 -3.15
CA THR A 66 22.41 -0.06 -4.38
C THR A 66 21.57 0.79 -5.35
N PRO A 67 22.19 1.46 -6.34
CA PRO A 67 21.43 2.12 -7.40
C PRO A 67 20.44 1.19 -8.12
N ALA A 68 20.81 -0.07 -8.33
CA ALA A 68 19.94 -1.08 -8.93
C ALA A 68 18.71 -1.37 -8.06
N GLU A 69 18.91 -1.64 -6.77
CA GLU A 69 17.80 -1.86 -5.81
C GLU A 69 16.88 -0.64 -5.70
N ARG A 70 17.44 0.58 -5.80
CA ARG A 70 16.63 1.81 -5.83
C ARG A 70 15.75 1.90 -7.08
N ILE A 71 16.30 1.57 -8.24
CA ILE A 71 15.54 1.53 -9.50
C ILE A 71 14.43 0.48 -9.41
N ASP A 72 14.73 -0.71 -8.90
CA ASP A 72 13.75 -1.78 -8.79
C ASP A 72 12.64 -1.44 -7.78
N PHE A 73 13.00 -0.82 -6.65
CA PHE A 73 12.00 -0.32 -5.72
C PHE A 73 11.12 0.79 -6.32
N MET A 74 11.69 1.71 -7.10
CA MET A 74 10.88 2.70 -7.82
C MET A 74 9.92 2.05 -8.81
N LYS A 75 10.35 1.02 -9.56
CA LYS A 75 9.47 0.25 -10.46
C LYS A 75 8.29 -0.35 -9.71
N ILE A 76 8.51 -0.90 -8.51
CA ILE A 76 7.44 -1.45 -7.66
C ILE A 76 6.45 -0.37 -7.23
N CYS A 77 6.94 0.84 -6.93
CA CYS A 77 6.06 1.95 -6.54
C CYS A 77 5.21 2.44 -7.71
N ILE A 78 5.82 2.71 -8.87
CA ILE A 78 5.13 3.29 -10.04
C ILE A 78 4.21 2.32 -10.78
N SER A 79 4.45 1.02 -10.69
CA SER A 79 3.65 0.01 -11.40
C SER A 79 2.40 -0.42 -10.64
N HIS A 80 2.22 0.04 -9.40
CA HIS A 80 1.10 -0.37 -8.56
C HIS A 80 -0.21 0.29 -8.97
N ASN A 81 -1.26 -0.50 -9.09
CA ASN A 81 -2.62 -0.05 -9.36
C ASN A 81 -3.53 -0.44 -8.20
N GLU A 82 -3.69 0.49 -7.26
CA GLU A 82 -4.46 0.23 -6.04
C GLU A 82 -5.95 0.01 -6.31
N LEU A 83 -6.53 0.69 -7.30
CA LEU A 83 -7.93 0.49 -7.68
C LEU A 83 -8.18 -0.96 -8.08
N LYS A 84 -7.31 -1.50 -8.95
CA LYS A 84 -7.40 -2.90 -9.38
C LYS A 84 -7.23 -3.85 -8.20
N THR A 85 -6.22 -3.64 -7.36
CA THR A 85 -5.96 -4.50 -6.19
C THR A 85 -7.14 -4.53 -5.21
N SER A 86 -7.71 -3.35 -4.88
CA SER A 86 -8.85 -3.23 -3.98
C SER A 86 -10.14 -3.80 -4.60
N GLN A 87 -10.37 -3.62 -5.90
CA GLN A 87 -11.53 -4.18 -6.59
C GLN A 87 -11.50 -5.72 -6.58
N GLU A 88 -10.36 -6.32 -6.95
CA GLU A 88 -10.21 -7.77 -6.93
C GLU A 88 -10.39 -8.36 -5.52
N LEU A 89 -9.97 -7.63 -4.49
CA LEU A 89 -10.18 -8.04 -3.09
C LEU A 89 -11.67 -8.01 -2.72
N LEU A 90 -12.36 -6.94 -3.09
CA LEU A 90 -13.79 -6.78 -2.87
C LEU A 90 -14.59 -7.91 -3.55
N ASP A 91 -14.27 -8.19 -4.81
CA ASP A 91 -14.94 -9.20 -5.63
C ASP A 91 -14.77 -10.61 -5.04
N ARG A 92 -13.54 -10.97 -4.62
CA ARG A 92 -13.27 -12.25 -3.96
C ARG A 92 -14.11 -12.45 -2.70
N CYS A 93 -14.27 -11.41 -1.88
CA CYS A 93 -15.06 -11.51 -0.65
C CYS A 93 -16.57 -11.58 -0.91
N ASN A 94 -17.07 -10.93 -1.96
CA ASN A 94 -18.48 -10.97 -2.32
C ASN A 94 -18.90 -12.35 -2.89
N ILE A 95 -17.99 -13.06 -3.58
CA ILE A 95 -18.25 -14.41 -4.12
C ILE A 95 -18.47 -15.46 -3.01
N HIS A 96 -17.86 -15.28 -1.83
CA HIS A 96 -17.99 -16.22 -0.70
C HIS A 96 -19.18 -15.91 0.22
N SER A 97 -19.98 -14.89 -0.11
CA SER A 97 -21.14 -14.45 0.69
C SER A 97 -22.49 -14.76 0.01
N SER A 98 -22.48 -15.49 -1.11
CA SER A 98 -23.66 -15.91 -1.88
C SER A 98 -23.92 -17.40 -1.74
#